data_AF-A0A9P6NJG1-F1
#
_entry.id   AF-A0A9P6NJG1-F1
#
_cell.length_a   1.000
_cell.length_b   1.000
_cell.length_c   1.000
_cell.angle_alpha   90.00
_cell.angle_beta   90.00
_cell.angle_gamma   90.00
#
_symmetry.space_group_name_H-M   'P 1'
#
loop_
_entity.id
_entity.type
_entity.pdbx_description
1 polymer ?
#
loop_
_entity_poly.entity_id
_entity_poly.type
_entity_poly.pdbx_seq_one_letter_code
_entity_poly.pdbx_strand_id
1 'polypeptide(L)'
;MEVIEEEKFKLIRKDIPAVKDWKKFKGEGEYNHMIFIDWVSKLKKDMCLPDYMILACLGLVLEGIAGMWYTEKSKDVDYNTWEEWAEAIKKRFGTPAWRRRMQKAFDKTRLRSEDLADPILWATAQKQRLLAARPDILPEDMIIKILEQCPGDINHAVRSRMSDESDFIGFTEVLEEVIFTTSIGRQ
;
A
#
# COMPACT_ATOMS: atom_id res chain seq x y z
N MET A 1 6.92 38.57 5.69
CA MET A 1 7.12 37.10 5.70
C MET A 1 5.76 36.41 5.63
N GLU A 2 4.82 36.75 6.53
CA GLU A 2 3.44 36.24 6.53
C GLU A 2 2.67 36.42 5.21
N VAL A 3 2.77 37.59 4.55
CA VAL A 3 2.03 37.85 3.29
C VAL A 3 2.44 36.90 2.15
N ILE A 4 3.71 36.49 2.11
CA ILE A 4 4.24 35.57 1.09
C ILE A 4 3.79 34.14 1.38
N GLU A 5 3.66 33.76 2.65
CA GLU A 5 3.11 32.45 3.04
C GLU A 5 1.61 32.36 2.76
N GLU A 6 0.84 33.43 2.99
CA GLU A 6 -0.58 33.50 2.68
C GLU A 6 -0.87 33.40 1.17
N GLU A 7 -0.09 34.08 0.32
CA GLU A 7 -0.24 33.98 -1.13
C GLU A 7 0.16 32.61 -1.67
N LYS A 8 1.24 32.01 -1.14
CA LYS A 8 1.63 30.63 -1.46
C LYS A 8 0.54 29.63 -1.07
N PHE A 9 -0.07 29.80 0.10
CA PHE A 9 -1.17 28.96 0.56
C PHE A 9 -2.41 29.08 -0.35
N LYS A 10 -2.74 30.30 -0.80
CA LYS A 10 -3.84 30.54 -1.76
C LYS A 10 -3.59 29.92 -3.13
N LEU A 11 -2.34 29.91 -3.61
CA LEU A 11 -1.95 29.28 -4.87
C LEU A 11 -2.04 27.75 -4.78
N ILE A 12 -1.44 27.15 -3.74
CA ILE A 12 -1.45 25.69 -3.52
C ILE A 12 -2.88 25.17 -3.36
N ARG A 13 -3.79 25.94 -2.76
CA ARG A 13 -5.19 25.53 -2.54
C ARG A 13 -5.94 25.13 -3.81
N LYS A 14 -5.56 25.68 -4.98
CA LYS A 14 -6.18 25.34 -6.27
C LYS A 14 -5.74 23.97 -6.79
N ASP A 15 -4.57 23.50 -6.37
CA ASP A 15 -3.97 22.24 -6.81
C ASP A 15 -4.24 21.09 -5.82
N ILE A 16 -4.81 21.39 -4.64
CA ILE A 16 -5.23 20.35 -3.69
C ILE A 16 -6.31 19.48 -4.34
N PRO A 17 -6.12 18.15 -4.44
CA PRO A 17 -7.13 17.24 -4.96
C PRO A 17 -8.43 17.35 -4.16
N ALA A 18 -9.58 17.27 -4.85
CA ALA A 18 -10.86 17.22 -4.17
C ALA A 18 -10.95 15.95 -3.30
N VAL A 19 -11.63 16.03 -2.15
CA VAL A 19 -11.70 14.93 -1.16
C VAL A 19 -12.28 13.63 -1.73
N LYS A 20 -13.10 13.72 -2.78
CA LYS A 20 -13.61 12.55 -3.53
C LYS A 20 -12.49 11.75 -4.21
N ASP A 21 -11.41 12.42 -4.58
CA ASP A 21 -10.25 11.84 -5.27
C ASP A 21 -9.18 11.35 -4.27
N TRP A 22 -9.41 11.55 -2.97
CA TRP A 22 -8.52 11.05 -1.95
C TRP A 22 -8.64 9.55 -1.80
N LYS A 23 -7.52 8.90 -1.47
CA LYS A 23 -7.50 7.45 -1.22
C LYS A 23 -8.46 7.11 -0.08
N LYS A 24 -9.36 6.15 -0.34
CA LYS A 24 -10.31 5.65 0.65
C LYS A 24 -9.72 4.46 1.42
N PHE A 25 -10.14 4.30 2.67
CA PHE A 25 -9.75 3.16 3.51
C PHE A 25 -10.95 2.59 4.27
N LYS A 26 -11.22 1.29 4.04
CA LYS A 26 -12.40 0.59 4.60
C LYS A 26 -12.11 -0.24 5.85
N GLY A 27 -10.86 -0.69 6.04
CA GLY A 27 -10.50 -1.65 7.09
C GLY A 27 -11.12 -3.04 6.91
N GLU A 28 -11.57 -3.38 5.70
CA GLU A 28 -12.26 -4.61 5.34
C GLU A 28 -11.46 -5.41 4.30
N GLY A 29 -11.61 -6.74 4.30
CA GLY A 29 -10.92 -7.63 3.35
C GLY A 29 -9.41 -7.69 3.53
N GLU A 30 -8.69 -7.87 2.42
CA GLU A 30 -7.23 -7.76 2.36
C GLU A 30 -6.81 -6.30 2.16
N TYR A 31 -6.50 -5.59 3.25
CA TYR A 31 -6.13 -4.17 3.19
C TYR A 31 -4.65 -3.94 3.50
N ASN A 32 -4.09 -2.78 3.13
CA ASN A 32 -2.81 -2.33 3.67
C ASN A 32 -2.97 -0.90 4.18
N HIS A 33 -3.11 -0.78 5.50
CA HIS A 33 -3.34 0.51 6.16
C HIS A 33 -2.12 1.44 6.03
N MET A 34 -0.91 0.88 5.88
CA MET A 34 0.30 1.67 5.66
C MET A 34 0.23 2.47 4.36
N ILE A 35 -0.32 1.90 3.27
CA ILE A 35 -0.47 2.63 2.01
C ILE A 35 -1.42 3.82 2.14
N PHE A 36 -2.51 3.66 2.89
CA PHE A 36 -3.39 4.78 3.16
C PHE A 36 -2.66 5.87 3.94
N ILE A 37 -1.91 5.49 4.98
CA ILE A 37 -1.14 6.43 5.80
C ILE A 37 -0.06 7.14 4.97
N ASP A 38 0.70 6.42 4.17
CA ASP A 38 1.77 6.96 3.34
C ASP A 38 1.20 7.92 2.29
N TRP A 39 0.05 7.58 1.69
CA TRP A 39 -0.62 8.43 0.72
C TRP A 39 -1.04 9.77 1.35
N VAL A 40 -1.68 9.75 2.52
CA VAL A 40 -2.10 10.98 3.23
C VAL A 40 -0.88 11.77 3.71
N SER A 41 0.14 11.10 4.25
CA SER A 41 1.38 11.73 4.73
C SER A 41 2.13 12.41 3.59
N LYS A 42 2.19 11.76 2.42
CA LYS A 42 2.77 12.33 1.20
C LYS A 42 1.97 13.53 0.72
N LEU A 43 0.63 13.45 0.69
CA LEU A 43 -0.21 14.59 0.33
C LEU A 43 0.02 15.78 1.28
N LYS A 44 0.04 15.54 2.60
CA LYS A 44 0.32 16.55 3.62
C LYS A 44 1.67 17.22 3.37
N LYS A 45 2.71 16.43 3.09
CA LYS A 45 4.07 16.91 2.84
C LYS A 45 4.18 17.70 1.52
N ASP A 46 3.73 17.11 0.42
CA ASP A 46 3.92 17.66 -0.92
C ASP A 46 3.10 18.95 -1.12
N MET A 47 1.95 19.07 -0.45
CA MET A 47 1.06 20.24 -0.52
C MET A 47 1.13 21.14 0.72
N CYS A 48 2.06 20.89 1.65
CA CYS A 48 2.21 21.63 2.92
C CYS A 48 0.88 21.79 3.69
N LEU A 49 0.07 20.74 3.76
CA LEU A 49 -1.27 20.82 4.35
C LEU A 49 -1.20 20.91 5.89
N PRO A 50 -1.94 21.84 6.50
CA PRO A 50 -2.09 21.89 7.94
C PRO A 50 -2.97 20.73 8.42
N ASP A 51 -2.76 20.28 9.66
CA ASP A 51 -3.46 19.11 10.19
C ASP A 51 -4.97 19.25 10.17
N TYR A 52 -5.50 20.41 10.54
CA TYR A 52 -6.96 20.61 10.57
C TYR A 52 -7.64 20.31 9.21
N MET A 53 -6.95 20.51 8.08
CA MET A 53 -7.50 20.17 6.75
C MET A 53 -7.55 18.66 6.52
N ILE A 54 -6.50 17.94 6.92
CA ILE A 54 -6.48 16.48 6.87
C ILE A 54 -7.58 15.92 7.77
N LEU A 55 -7.64 16.41 9.00
CA LEU A 55 -8.58 15.96 10.04
C LEU A 55 -10.04 16.17 9.62
N ALA A 56 -10.37 17.33 9.01
CA ALA A 56 -11.69 17.60 8.47
C ALA A 56 -12.11 16.62 7.34
N CYS A 57 -11.14 16.02 6.65
CA CYS A 57 -11.39 15.08 5.57
C CYS A 57 -11.44 13.61 6.04
N LEU A 58 -10.94 13.28 7.23
CA LEU A 58 -10.83 11.88 7.70
C LEU A 58 -12.19 11.17 7.72
N GLY A 59 -13.25 11.84 8.19
CA GLY A 59 -14.61 11.30 8.21
C GLY A 59 -15.21 11.03 6.82
N LEU A 60 -14.60 11.56 5.75
CA LEU A 60 -15.04 11.38 4.36
C LEU A 60 -14.23 10.31 3.60
N VAL A 61 -13.06 9.93 4.11
CA VAL A 61 -12.15 8.96 3.45
C VAL A 61 -12.08 7.63 4.17
N LEU A 62 -12.43 7.60 5.45
CA LEU A 62 -12.60 6.39 6.24
C LEU A 62 -14.02 5.86 6.06
N GLU A 63 -14.13 4.68 5.48
CA GLU A 63 -15.41 4.04 5.12
C GLU A 63 -15.53 2.67 5.82
N GLY A 64 -16.68 2.02 5.73
CA GLY A 64 -16.87 0.67 6.29
C GLY A 64 -16.51 0.56 7.77
N ILE A 65 -15.84 -0.53 8.15
CA ILE A 65 -15.32 -0.75 9.52
C ILE A 65 -14.41 0.40 9.99
N ALA A 66 -13.58 0.96 9.11
CA ALA A 66 -12.69 2.06 9.47
C ALA A 66 -13.45 3.36 9.78
N GLY A 67 -14.47 3.68 8.99
CA GLY A 67 -15.35 4.83 9.23
C GLY A 67 -16.16 4.70 10.52
N MET A 68 -16.70 3.51 10.80
CA MET A 68 -17.39 3.24 12.06
C MET A 68 -16.46 3.43 13.26
N TRP A 69 -15.26 2.83 13.22
CA TRP A 69 -14.26 2.98 14.27
C TRP A 69 -13.85 4.44 14.47
N TYR A 70 -13.62 5.20 13.39
CA TYR A 70 -13.25 6.61 13.47
C TYR A 70 -14.34 7.45 14.15
N THR A 71 -15.61 7.21 13.81
CA THR A 71 -16.77 7.92 14.37
C THR A 71 -16.93 7.68 15.87
N GLU A 72 -16.65 6.46 16.34
CA GLU A 72 -16.63 6.15 17.77
C GLU A 72 -15.40 6.78 18.43
N LYS A 73 -14.21 6.53 17.88
CA LYS A 73 -12.95 6.93 18.48
C LYS A 73 -12.80 8.44 18.63
N SER A 74 -13.26 9.21 17.65
CA SER A 74 -13.21 10.69 17.66
C SER A 74 -14.07 11.33 18.77
N LYS A 75 -15.01 10.60 19.38
CA LYS A 75 -15.76 11.07 20.54
C LYS A 75 -14.97 10.92 21.85
N ASP A 76 -14.01 10.00 21.87
CA ASP A 76 -13.27 9.61 23.08
C ASP A 76 -11.87 10.22 23.17
N VAL A 77 -11.38 10.82 22.08
CA VAL A 77 -10.02 11.37 22.00
C VAL A 77 -10.02 12.75 21.35
N ASP A 78 -9.11 13.59 21.79
CA ASP A 78 -8.86 14.92 21.23
C ASP A 78 -7.54 14.93 20.45
N TYR A 79 -7.47 14.11 19.40
CA TYR A 79 -6.31 14.06 18.50
C TYR A 79 -6.38 15.19 17.49
N ASN A 80 -5.35 16.03 17.49
CA ASN A 80 -5.29 17.29 16.76
C ASN A 80 -4.26 17.29 15.64
N THR A 81 -3.50 16.21 15.49
CA THR A 81 -2.48 16.04 14.45
C THR A 81 -2.76 14.83 13.57
N TRP A 82 -2.29 14.87 12.33
CA TRP A 82 -2.34 13.71 11.44
C TRP A 82 -1.50 12.56 12.01
N GLU A 83 -0.37 12.85 12.65
CA GLU A 83 0.55 11.87 13.20
C GLU A 83 -0.12 11.02 14.30
N GLU A 84 -0.90 11.65 15.19
CA GLU A 84 -1.69 10.93 16.21
C GLU A 84 -2.72 9.98 15.56
N TRP A 85 -3.42 10.45 14.54
CA TRP A 85 -4.38 9.63 13.80
C TRP A 85 -3.72 8.50 13.02
N ALA A 86 -2.58 8.76 12.39
CA ALA A 86 -1.79 7.75 11.70
C ALA A 86 -1.36 6.63 12.67
N GLU A 87 -0.85 6.98 13.85
CA GLU A 87 -0.49 6.00 14.89
C GLU A 87 -1.71 5.23 15.42
N ALA A 88 -2.84 5.91 15.61
CA ALA A 88 -4.08 5.26 16.00
C ALA A 88 -4.56 4.23 14.95
N ILE A 89 -4.46 4.57 13.66
CA ILE A 89 -4.80 3.67 12.54
C ILE A 89 -3.83 2.48 12.51
N LYS A 90 -2.51 2.70 12.64
CA LYS A 90 -1.51 1.62 12.72
C LYS A 90 -1.83 0.66 13.85
N LYS A 91 -2.14 1.18 15.04
CA LYS A 91 -2.46 0.36 16.21
C LYS A 91 -3.75 -0.43 16.01
N ARG A 92 -4.79 0.20 15.44
CA ARG A 92 -6.12 -0.42 15.29
C ARG A 92 -6.16 -1.49 14.19
N PHE A 93 -5.52 -1.22 13.06
CA PHE A 93 -5.60 -2.04 11.84
C PHE A 93 -4.33 -2.84 11.58
N GLY A 94 -3.22 -2.55 12.25
CA GLY A 94 -1.96 -3.29 12.18
C GLY A 94 -1.80 -4.37 13.25
N THR A 95 -2.90 -4.96 13.75
CA THR A 95 -2.85 -5.92 14.87
C THR A 95 -2.02 -7.17 14.53
N PRO A 96 -1.41 -7.85 15.53
CA PRO A 96 -0.68 -9.09 15.28
C PRO A 96 -1.53 -10.17 14.60
N ALA A 97 -2.81 -10.28 14.96
CA ALA A 97 -3.74 -11.22 14.33
C ALA A 97 -3.94 -10.91 12.84
N TRP A 98 -4.09 -9.62 12.50
CA TRP A 98 -4.18 -9.15 11.13
C TRP A 98 -2.89 -9.45 10.34
N ARG A 99 -1.71 -9.13 10.88
CA ARG A 99 -0.42 -9.42 10.22
C ARG A 99 -0.26 -10.92 9.94
N ARG A 100 -0.61 -11.78 10.90
CA ARG A 100 -0.62 -13.24 10.71
C ARG A 100 -1.61 -13.67 9.62
N ARG A 101 -2.77 -13.03 9.52
CA ARG A 101 -3.74 -13.31 8.45
C ARG A 101 -3.14 -12.99 7.08
N MET A 102 -2.48 -11.84 6.93
CA MET A 102 -1.80 -11.47 5.68
C MET A 102 -0.63 -12.38 5.33
N GLN A 103 0.19 -12.75 6.31
CA GLN A 103 1.25 -13.73 6.09
C GLN A 103 0.69 -15.07 5.60
N LYS A 104 -0.37 -15.58 6.24
CA LYS A 104 -1.02 -16.83 5.80
C LYS A 104 -1.63 -16.73 4.40
N ALA A 105 -2.17 -15.56 4.04
CA ALA A 105 -2.71 -15.33 2.70
C ALA A 105 -1.58 -15.35 1.65
N PHE A 106 -0.46 -14.70 1.96
CA PHE A 106 0.76 -14.75 1.15
C PHE A 106 1.26 -16.19 0.98
N ASP A 107 1.50 -16.91 2.09
CA ASP A 107 2.09 -18.26 2.08
C ASP A 107 1.24 -19.30 1.32
N LYS A 108 -0.08 -19.08 1.25
CA LYS A 108 -1.03 -19.98 0.55
C LYS A 108 -1.18 -19.67 -0.93
N THR A 109 -0.82 -18.45 -1.36
CA THR A 109 -1.10 -17.99 -2.71
C THR A 109 0.15 -18.12 -3.57
N ARG A 110 0.35 -19.33 -4.10
CA ARG A 110 1.35 -19.60 -5.14
C ARG A 110 0.87 -19.10 -6.50
N LEU A 111 1.81 -18.79 -7.39
CA LEU A 111 1.49 -18.48 -8.79
C LEU A 111 0.93 -19.73 -9.48
N ARG A 112 -0.25 -19.62 -10.05
CA ARG A 112 -0.97 -20.71 -10.73
C ARG A 112 -1.28 -20.34 -12.18
N SER A 113 -1.73 -21.31 -12.98
CA SER A 113 -2.11 -21.11 -14.38
C SER A 113 -3.17 -20.01 -14.57
N GLU A 114 -4.07 -19.85 -13.60
CA GLU A 114 -5.09 -18.78 -13.60
C GLU A 114 -4.51 -17.37 -13.44
N ASP A 115 -3.36 -17.25 -12.77
CA ASP A 115 -2.67 -15.96 -12.54
C ASP A 115 -1.79 -15.55 -13.73
N LEU A 116 -1.49 -16.47 -14.65
CA LEU A 116 -0.62 -16.19 -15.82
C LEU A 116 -1.25 -15.20 -16.81
N ALA A 117 -2.57 -14.99 -16.73
CA ALA A 117 -3.25 -13.99 -17.52
C ALA A 117 -2.89 -12.54 -17.09
N ASP A 118 -2.56 -12.34 -15.82
CA ASP A 118 -2.14 -11.04 -15.26
C ASP A 118 -1.13 -11.24 -14.11
N PRO A 119 0.14 -11.55 -14.45
CA PRO A 119 1.16 -11.82 -13.44
C PRO A 119 1.55 -10.58 -12.64
N ILE A 120 1.37 -9.39 -13.20
CA ILE A 120 1.65 -8.11 -12.52
C ILE A 120 0.64 -7.88 -11.40
N LEU A 121 -0.65 -8.12 -11.65
CA LEU A 121 -1.69 -8.04 -10.63
C LEU A 121 -1.42 -9.01 -9.48
N TRP A 122 -1.07 -10.26 -9.80
CA TRP A 122 -0.71 -11.26 -8.81
C TRP A 122 0.50 -10.82 -7.97
N ALA A 123 1.59 -10.39 -8.62
CA ALA A 123 2.81 -9.96 -7.94
C ALA A 123 2.55 -8.75 -7.03
N THR A 124 1.74 -7.80 -7.51
CA THR A 124 1.33 -6.62 -6.73
C THR A 124 0.53 -7.04 -5.50
N ALA A 125 -0.41 -7.98 -5.63
CA ALA A 125 -1.16 -8.50 -4.49
C ALA A 125 -0.25 -9.20 -3.46
N GLN A 126 0.76 -9.96 -3.90
CA GLN A 126 1.74 -10.57 -2.99
C GLN A 126 2.57 -9.52 -2.24
N LYS A 127 3.06 -8.50 -2.95
CA LYS A 127 3.74 -7.35 -2.35
C LYS A 127 2.88 -6.69 -1.28
N GLN A 128 1.60 -6.47 -1.56
CA GLN A 128 0.67 -5.87 -0.59
C GLN A 128 0.52 -6.70 0.68
N ARG A 129 0.37 -8.03 0.54
CA ARG A 129 0.26 -8.93 1.68
C ARG A 129 1.53 -8.96 2.52
N LEU A 130 2.71 -9.01 1.88
CA LEU A 130 3.99 -8.97 2.58
C LEU A 130 4.19 -7.67 3.36
N LEU A 131 3.97 -6.52 2.72
CA LEU A 131 4.11 -5.22 3.38
C LEU A 131 3.10 -5.04 4.52
N ALA A 132 1.88 -5.56 4.36
CA ALA A 132 0.89 -5.54 5.44
C ALA A 132 1.25 -6.46 6.62
N ALA A 133 1.94 -7.58 6.36
CA ALA A 133 2.40 -8.51 7.38
C ALA A 133 3.71 -8.07 8.05
N ARG A 134 4.62 -7.50 7.28
CA ARG A 134 6.00 -7.13 7.64
C ARG A 134 6.33 -5.77 6.99
N PRO A 135 5.94 -4.65 7.61
CA PRO A 135 6.18 -3.32 7.04
C PRO A 135 7.67 -3.01 6.82
N ASP A 136 8.54 -3.61 7.63
CA ASP A 136 9.98 -3.35 7.64
C ASP A 136 10.78 -4.37 6.80
N ILE A 137 10.12 -5.13 5.92
CA ILE A 137 10.80 -6.07 5.02
C ILE A 137 11.67 -5.30 4.02
N LEU A 138 12.90 -5.79 3.81
CA LEU A 138 13.79 -5.21 2.81
C LEU A 138 13.23 -5.47 1.39
N PRO A 139 13.38 -4.52 0.44
CA PRO A 139 12.88 -4.69 -0.92
C PRO A 139 13.37 -5.99 -1.60
N GLU A 140 14.64 -6.33 -1.39
CA GLU A 140 15.27 -7.55 -1.91
C GLU A 140 14.66 -8.82 -1.29
N ASP A 141 14.49 -8.86 0.03
CA ASP A 141 13.87 -9.98 0.73
C ASP A 141 12.41 -10.17 0.30
N MET A 142 11.70 -9.06 0.02
CA MET A 142 10.34 -9.09 -0.49
C MET A 142 10.27 -9.75 -1.86
N ILE A 143 11.13 -9.35 -2.80
CA ILE A 143 11.15 -9.94 -4.15
C ILE A 143 11.56 -11.41 -4.09
N ILE A 144 12.59 -11.75 -3.31
CA ILE A 144 13.02 -13.14 -3.07
C ILE A 144 11.84 -13.99 -2.61
N LYS A 145 11.05 -13.51 -1.63
CA LYS A 145 9.89 -14.23 -1.12
C LYS A 145 8.79 -14.38 -2.15
N ILE A 146 8.51 -13.36 -2.96
CA ILE A 146 7.51 -13.45 -4.02
C ILE A 146 7.95 -14.47 -5.08
N LEU A 147 9.23 -14.50 -5.44
CA LEU A 147 9.81 -15.50 -6.33
C LEU A 147 9.69 -16.92 -5.77
N GLU A 148 9.87 -17.12 -4.46
CA GLU A 148 9.64 -18.42 -3.80
C GLU A 148 8.19 -18.93 -3.91
N GLN A 149 7.22 -18.04 -4.22
CA GLN A 149 5.83 -18.42 -4.51
C GLN A 149 5.59 -18.83 -5.98
N CYS A 150 6.59 -18.66 -6.85
CA CYS A 150 6.54 -19.08 -8.24
C CYS A 150 6.97 -20.55 -8.40
N PRO A 151 6.51 -21.24 -9.47
CA PRO A 151 7.12 -22.49 -9.95
C PRO A 151 8.64 -22.36 -10.11
N GLY A 152 9.38 -23.45 -9.90
CA GLY A 152 10.85 -23.42 -9.80
C GLY A 152 11.56 -23.00 -11.09
N ASP A 153 10.98 -23.38 -12.24
CA ASP A 153 11.38 -22.96 -13.58
C ASP A 153 11.19 -21.45 -13.81
N ILE A 154 10.02 -20.91 -13.45
CA ILE A 154 9.73 -19.47 -13.52
C ILE A 154 10.65 -18.71 -12.58
N ASN A 155 10.80 -19.16 -11.33
CA ASN A 155 11.68 -18.54 -10.34
C ASN A 155 13.12 -18.44 -10.87
N HIS A 156 13.67 -19.56 -11.37
CA HIS A 156 15.02 -19.58 -11.93
C HIS A 156 15.15 -18.67 -13.16
N ALA A 157 14.18 -18.70 -14.08
CA ALA A 157 14.20 -17.91 -15.30
C ALA A 157 14.11 -16.40 -15.03
N VAL A 158 13.32 -15.97 -14.04
CA VAL A 158 13.24 -14.56 -13.64
C VAL A 158 14.53 -14.14 -12.96
N ARG A 159 15.02 -14.92 -11.98
CA ARG A 159 16.27 -14.61 -11.27
C ARG A 159 17.47 -14.44 -12.20
N SER A 160 17.60 -15.29 -13.22
CA SER A 160 18.73 -15.19 -14.15
C SER A 160 18.70 -13.96 -15.06
N ARG A 161 17.59 -13.22 -15.09
CA ARG A 161 17.38 -12.02 -15.93
C ARG A 161 17.33 -10.72 -15.12
N MET A 162 17.15 -10.82 -13.81
CA MET A 162 17.13 -9.65 -12.93
C MET A 162 18.54 -9.07 -12.76
N SER A 163 18.68 -7.76 -12.93
CA SER A 163 19.93 -7.02 -12.67
C SER A 163 19.97 -6.36 -11.28
N ASP A 164 18.81 -6.06 -10.71
CA ASP A 164 18.64 -5.44 -9.40
C ASP A 164 17.53 -6.18 -8.64
N GLU A 165 17.88 -6.85 -7.55
CA GLU A 165 16.93 -7.62 -6.74
C GLU A 165 16.05 -6.74 -5.83
N SER A 166 16.29 -5.43 -5.78
CA SER A 166 15.50 -4.47 -4.99
C SER A 166 14.43 -3.73 -5.81
N ASP A 167 14.52 -3.77 -7.14
CA ASP A 167 13.58 -3.10 -8.03
C ASP A 167 12.34 -3.96 -8.30
N PHE A 168 11.23 -3.60 -7.65
CA PHE A 168 9.96 -4.31 -7.84
C PHE A 168 9.36 -4.11 -9.23
N ILE A 169 9.57 -2.95 -9.87
CA ILE A 169 9.02 -2.70 -11.21
C ILE A 169 9.77 -3.54 -12.23
N GLY A 170 11.10 -3.49 -12.23
CA GLY A 170 11.93 -4.36 -13.06
C GLY A 170 11.65 -5.85 -12.81
N PHE A 171 11.44 -6.27 -11.55
CA PHE A 171 10.97 -7.62 -11.25
C PHE A 171 9.65 -7.98 -11.97
N THR A 172 8.64 -7.11 -11.92
CA THR A 172 7.34 -7.38 -12.58
C THR A 172 7.44 -7.42 -14.11
N GLU A 173 8.29 -6.59 -14.71
CA GLU A 173 8.55 -6.59 -16.16
C GLU A 173 9.21 -7.90 -16.60
N VAL A 174 10.23 -8.36 -15.88
CA VAL A 174 10.91 -9.64 -16.18
C VAL A 174 9.98 -10.84 -15.93
N LEU A 175 9.16 -10.81 -14.89
CA LEU A 175 8.17 -11.86 -14.62
C LEU A 175 7.16 -11.97 -15.77
N GLU A 176 6.63 -10.85 -16.22
CA GLU A 176 5.72 -10.77 -17.35
C GLU A 176 6.38 -11.31 -18.64
N GLU A 177 7.60 -10.86 -18.93
CA GLU A 177 8.37 -11.32 -20.08
C GLU A 177 8.54 -12.84 -20.06
N VAL A 178 9.00 -13.41 -18.93
CA VAL A 178 9.21 -14.86 -18.81
C VAL A 178 7.92 -15.63 -19.05
N ILE A 179 6.80 -15.18 -18.49
CA ILE A 179 5.50 -15.88 -18.62
C ILE A 179 4.98 -15.84 -20.07
N PHE A 180 5.06 -14.70 -20.76
CA PHE A 180 4.48 -14.57 -22.10
C PHE A 180 5.40 -15.05 -23.24
N THR A 181 6.72 -14.88 -23.08
CA THR A 181 7.69 -15.17 -24.15
C THR A 181 8.23 -16.60 -24.10
N THR A 182 8.30 -17.21 -22.92
CA THR A 182 8.86 -18.56 -22.80
C THR A 182 7.76 -19.62 -22.85
N SER A 183 8.07 -20.78 -23.42
CA SER A 183 7.17 -21.95 -23.44
C SER A 183 6.84 -22.49 -22.04
N ILE A 184 7.51 -21.98 -21.00
CA ILE A 184 7.36 -22.35 -19.60
C ILE A 184 6.02 -21.83 -19.03
N GLY A 185 5.56 -20.64 -19.46
CA GLY A 185 4.26 -20.09 -19.07
C GLY A 185 3.05 -20.67 -19.83
N ARG A 186 3.25 -21.64 -20.72
CA ARG A 186 2.19 -22.20 -21.60
C ARG A 186 1.82 -23.66 -21.31
N GLN A 187 2.38 -24.25 -20.25
CA GLN A 187 2.11 -25.64 -19.82
C GLN A 187 1.08 -25.72 -18.70
#